data_AF-A0A9X3B362-F1
#
_entry.id   AF-A0A9X3B362-F1
#
_cell.length_a   1.000
_cell.length_b   1.000
_cell.length_c   1.000
_cell.angle_alpha   90.00
_cell.angle_beta   90.00
_cell.angle_gamma   90.00
#
_symmetry.space_group_name_H-M   'P 1'
#
loop_
_entity.id
_entity.type
_entity.pdbx_description
1 polymer ?
#
loop_
_entity_poly.entity_id
_entity_poly.type
_entity_poly.pdbx_seq_one_letter_code
_entity_poly.pdbx_strand_id
1 'polypeptide(L)'
;MLLRGLTMLVLFQLLGTALNHLLLPVLPGPIIGLLLLLVFLIVRGEVGEPLNLAAGSLLRYLPLLLVPPAVGVMVYATAIAADFWAIVGALVVSLILSMAFAGVLMQRLVKRHAARSEAS
;
A
#
# COMPACT_ATOMS: atom_id res chain seq x y z
N MET A 1 -5.43 7.59 23.45
CA MET A 1 -5.27 8.11 22.08
C MET A 1 -4.89 7.03 21.08
N LEU A 2 -3.80 6.27 21.30
CA LEU A 2 -3.40 5.14 20.43
C LEU A 2 -4.48 4.07 20.21
N LEU A 3 -5.18 3.64 21.28
CA LEU A 3 -6.26 2.65 21.16
C LEU A 3 -7.33 3.08 20.15
N ARG A 4 -7.72 4.36 20.14
CA ARG A 4 -8.76 4.85 19.22
C ARG A 4 -8.31 4.74 17.76
N GLY A 5 -7.04 5.04 17.48
CA GLY A 5 -6.46 4.85 16.14
C GLY A 5 -6.35 3.39 15.76
N LEU A 6 -5.89 2.53 16.68
CA LEU A 6 -5.77 1.09 16.43
C LEU A 6 -7.14 0.45 16.21
N THR A 7 -8.15 0.78 17.02
CA THR A 7 -9.54 0.33 16.82
C THR A 7 -10.04 0.75 15.45
N MET A 8 -9.71 1.96 14.98
CA MET A 8 -10.09 2.42 13.65
C MET A 8 -9.42 1.59 12.56
N LEU A 9 -8.09 1.37 12.64
CA LEU A 9 -7.36 0.50 11.71
C LEU A 9 -7.95 -0.93 11.68
N VAL A 10 -8.20 -1.51 12.85
CA VAL A 10 -8.78 -2.86 12.98
C VAL A 10 -10.22 -2.90 12.48
N LEU A 11 -11.02 -1.87 12.70
CA LEU A 11 -12.39 -1.79 12.20
C LEU A 11 -12.41 -1.83 10.67
N PHE A 12 -11.60 -1.00 10.01
CA PHE A 12 -11.50 -1.01 8.55
C PHE A 12 -10.91 -2.33 8.02
N GLN A 13 -9.95 -2.91 8.73
CA GLN A 13 -9.41 -4.24 8.43
C GLN A 13 -10.51 -5.33 8.47
N LEU A 14 -11.34 -5.33 9.50
CA LEU A 14 -12.45 -6.28 9.66
C LEU A 14 -13.51 -6.07 8.57
N LEU A 15 -13.86 -4.82 8.27
CA LEU A 15 -14.76 -4.48 7.16
C LEU A 15 -14.21 -4.99 5.82
N GLY A 16 -12.93 -4.76 5.55
CA GLY A 16 -12.27 -5.26 4.34
C GLY A 16 -12.22 -6.78 4.27
N THR A 17 -12.07 -7.45 5.41
CA THR A 17 -12.09 -8.91 5.51
C THR A 17 -13.49 -9.48 5.27
N ALA A 18 -14.53 -8.84 5.84
CA ALA A 18 -15.92 -9.20 5.56
C ALA A 18 -16.26 -9.02 4.08
N LEU A 19 -15.77 -7.94 3.45
CA LEU A 19 -15.98 -7.66 2.04
C LEU A 19 -15.20 -8.59 1.11
N ASN A 20 -13.97 -8.97 1.50
CA ASN A 20 -13.21 -10.02 0.82
C ASN A 20 -14.03 -11.31 0.72
N HIS A 21 -14.64 -11.73 1.82
CA HIS A 21 -15.38 -12.98 1.87
C HIS A 21 -16.69 -12.94 1.06
N LEU A 22 -17.32 -11.77 0.93
CA LEU A 22 -18.61 -11.63 0.26
C LEU A 22 -18.51 -11.25 -1.23
N LEU A 23 -17.59 -10.35 -1.61
CA LEU A 23 -17.58 -9.71 -2.92
C LEU A 23 -16.26 -9.87 -3.70
N LEU A 24 -15.11 -9.93 -3.02
CA LEU A 24 -13.79 -9.82 -3.66
C LEU A 24 -12.77 -10.83 -3.07
N PRO A 25 -12.98 -12.15 -3.27
CA PRO A 25 -12.13 -13.18 -2.65
C PRO A 25 -10.68 -13.16 -3.15
N VAL A 26 -10.45 -12.62 -4.35
CA VAL A 26 -9.12 -12.51 -4.98
C VAL A 26 -8.21 -11.51 -4.24
N LEU A 27 -8.78 -10.48 -3.61
CA LEU A 27 -8.01 -9.41 -2.96
C LEU A 27 -7.91 -9.64 -1.45
N PRO A 28 -6.71 -9.70 -0.85
CA PRO A 28 -6.55 -9.82 0.59
C PRO A 28 -7.38 -8.79 1.37
N GLY A 29 -8.09 -9.24 2.40
CA GLY A 29 -8.89 -8.37 3.29
C GLY A 29 -8.17 -7.09 3.77
N PRO A 30 -6.87 -7.13 4.15
CA PRO A 30 -6.14 -5.92 4.51
C PRO A 30 -6.04 -4.85 3.42
N ILE A 31 -5.90 -5.25 2.16
CA ILE A 31 -5.80 -4.30 1.04
C ILE A 31 -7.14 -3.60 0.85
N ILE A 32 -8.24 -4.34 0.96
CA ILE A 32 -9.59 -3.76 0.87
C ILE A 32 -9.84 -2.81 2.04
N GLY A 33 -9.47 -3.20 3.26
CA GLY A 33 -9.61 -2.35 4.45
C GLY A 33 -8.83 -1.04 4.31
N LEU A 34 -7.61 -1.09 3.75
CA LEU A 34 -6.81 0.09 3.45
C LEU A 34 -7.49 1.02 2.43
N LEU A 35 -8.06 0.46 1.36
CA LEU A 35 -8.79 1.25 0.35
C LEU A 35 -10.04 1.90 0.93
N LEU A 36 -10.80 1.19 1.76
CA LEU A 36 -11.96 1.75 2.47
C LEU A 36 -11.55 2.89 3.41
N LEU A 37 -10.47 2.71 4.18
CA LEU A 37 -9.92 3.75 5.03
C LEU A 37 -9.47 4.96 4.20
N LEU A 38 -8.81 4.74 3.07
CA LEU A 38 -8.37 5.81 2.17
C LEU A 38 -9.56 6.63 1.65
N VAL A 39 -10.61 5.97 1.15
CA VAL A 39 -11.83 6.64 0.69
C VAL A 39 -12.46 7.44 1.82
N PHE A 40 -12.55 6.86 3.03
CA PHE A 40 -13.05 7.54 4.21
C PHE A 40 -12.21 8.79 4.56
N LEU A 41 -10.88 8.71 4.50
CA LEU A 41 -10.00 9.84 4.77
C LEU A 41 -10.08 10.93 3.69
N ILE A 42 -10.25 10.55 2.42
CA ILE A 42 -10.46 11.52 1.33
C ILE A 42 -11.77 12.30 1.55
N VAL A 43 -12.86 11.61 1.90
CA VAL A 43 -14.16 12.25 2.18
C VAL A 43 -14.08 13.15 3.42
N ARG A 44 -13.32 12.72 4.44
CA ARG A 44 -13.14 13.49 5.68
C ARG A 44 -12.17 14.67 5.52
N GLY A 45 -11.21 14.60 4.61
CA GLY A 45 -10.24 15.67 4.32
C GLY A 45 -9.10 15.83 5.33
N GLU A 46 -9.07 15.04 6.40
CA GLU A 46 -8.05 15.12 7.45
C GLU A 46 -7.70 13.74 8.04
N VAL A 47 -6.44 13.59 8.46
CA VAL A 47 -5.96 12.42 9.20
C VAL A 47 -5.95 12.77 10.69
N GLY A 48 -6.80 12.10 11.48
CA GLY A 48 -6.85 12.34 12.92
C GLY A 48 -5.56 11.90 13.62
N GLU A 49 -5.09 12.70 14.58
CA GLU A 49 -3.90 12.42 15.40
C GLU A 49 -3.88 10.99 16.01
N PRO A 50 -4.99 10.44 16.55
CA PRO A 50 -5.01 9.07 17.06
C PRO A 50 -4.62 8.01 16.02
N LEU A 51 -5.08 8.19 14.78
CA LEU A 51 -4.83 7.27 13.67
C LEU A 51 -3.36 7.36 13.24
N ASN A 52 -2.82 8.58 13.16
CA ASN A 52 -1.41 8.80 12.82
C ASN A 52 -0.47 8.16 13.85
N LEU A 53 -0.75 8.32 15.14
CA LEU A 53 0.03 7.69 16.21
C LEU A 53 -0.03 6.15 16.15
N ALA A 54 -1.22 5.58 15.90
CA ALA A 54 -1.38 4.13 15.81
C ALA A 54 -0.65 3.55 14.59
N ALA A 55 -0.80 4.17 13.41
CA ALA A 55 -0.11 3.78 12.19
C ALA A 55 1.42 3.91 12.35
N GLY A 56 1.90 5.02 12.91
CA GLY A 56 3.32 5.23 13.21
C GLY A 56 3.90 4.19 14.15
N SER A 57 3.14 3.75 15.16
CA SER A 57 3.57 2.66 16.05
C SER A 57 3.65 1.32 15.32
N LEU A 58 2.70 1.03 14.43
CA LEU A 58 2.68 -0.24 13.68
C LEU A 58 3.81 -0.31 12.65
N LEU A 59 4.16 0.82 12.03
CA LEU A 59 5.27 0.94 11.09
C LEU A 59 6.63 0.55 11.71
N ARG A 60 6.81 0.72 13.02
CA ARG A 60 8.03 0.25 13.72
C ARG A 60 8.20 -1.27 13.67
N TYR A 61 7.09 -2.00 13.50
CA TYR A 61 7.07 -3.46 13.36
C TYR A 61 7.07 -3.93 11.91
N LEU A 62 7.13 -3.02 10.93
CA LEU A 62 7.23 -3.37 9.50
C LEU A 62 8.38 -4.37 9.20
N PRO A 63 9.56 -4.32 9.85
CA PRO A 63 10.59 -5.34 9.64
C PRO A 63 10.12 -6.77 9.94
N LEU A 64 9.21 -6.97 10.91
CA LEU A 64 8.62 -8.28 11.20
C LEU A 64 7.73 -8.77 10.05
N LEU A 65 7.05 -7.85 9.36
CA LEU A 65 6.21 -8.17 8.19
C LEU A 65 7.03 -8.52 6.94
N LEU A 66 8.33 -8.20 6.92
CA LEU A 66 9.25 -8.59 5.85
C LEU A 66 9.86 -9.98 6.06
N VAL A 67 9.65 -10.59 7.24
CA VAL A 67 10.14 -11.95 7.53
C VAL A 67 9.51 -13.00 6.60
N PRO A 68 8.17 -13.07 6.38
CA PRO A 68 7.60 -14.07 5.48
C PRO A 68 8.11 -13.95 4.02
N PRO A 69 8.20 -12.75 3.42
CA PRO A 69 8.87 -12.57 2.14
C PRO A 69 10.33 -13.04 2.14
N ALA A 70 11.11 -12.68 3.17
CA ALA A 70 12.52 -13.05 3.27
C ALA A 70 12.71 -14.57 3.35
N VAL A 71 11.91 -15.26 4.17
CA VAL A 71 11.92 -16.73 4.26
C VAL A 71 11.53 -17.35 2.92
N GLY A 72 10.57 -16.78 2.19
CA GLY A 72 10.23 -17.23 0.83
C GLY A 72 11.45 -17.22 -0.11
N VAL A 73 12.24 -16.15 -0.10
CA VAL A 73 13.48 -16.05 -0.90
C VAL A 73 14.49 -17.13 -0.51
N MET A 74 14.65 -17.42 0.79
CA MET A 74 15.56 -18.47 1.26
C MET A 74 15.11 -19.87 0.81
N VAL A 75 13.81 -20.16 0.85
CA VAL A 75 13.24 -21.45 0.44
C VAL A 75 13.41 -21.69 -1.07
N TYR A 76 13.21 -20.65 -1.89
CA TYR A 76 13.32 -20.75 -3.35
C TYR A 76 14.70 -20.33 -3.91
N ALA A 77 15.73 -20.29 -3.06
CA ALA A 77 17.05 -19.77 -3.45
C ALA A 77 17.65 -20.50 -4.65
N THR A 78 17.48 -21.82 -4.76
CA THR A 78 18.00 -22.61 -5.89
C THR A 78 17.28 -22.30 -7.20
N ALA A 79 15.95 -22.15 -7.17
CA ALA A 79 15.17 -21.74 -8.34
C ALA A 79 15.51 -20.31 -8.77
N ILE A 80 15.66 -19.40 -7.79
CA ILE A 80 16.09 -18.01 -8.05
C ILE A 80 17.48 -17.98 -8.68
N ALA A 81 18.41 -18.83 -8.24
CA ALA A 81 19.75 -18.91 -8.82
C ALA A 81 19.74 -19.43 -10.26
N ALA A 82 18.87 -20.40 -10.58
CA ALA A 82 18.71 -20.92 -11.93
C ALA A 82 18.18 -19.86 -12.91
N ASP A 83 17.17 -19.10 -12.49
CA ASP A 83 16.52 -18.07 -13.31
C ASP A 83 17.01 -16.64 -13.01
N PHE A 84 18.21 -16.51 -12.41
CA PHE A 84 18.71 -15.25 -11.85
C PHE A 84 18.63 -14.08 -12.84
N TRP A 85 19.11 -14.28 -14.07
CA TRP A 85 19.11 -13.23 -15.09
C TRP A 85 17.71 -12.82 -15.54
N ALA A 86 16.78 -13.78 -15.63
CA ALA A 86 15.40 -13.49 -15.98
C ALA A 86 14.72 -12.68 -14.86
N ILE A 87 14.93 -13.07 -13.60
CA ILE A 87 14.37 -12.39 -12.43
C ILE A 87 14.92 -10.98 -12.30
N VAL A 88 16.24 -10.81 -12.35
CA VAL A 88 16.89 -9.49 -12.26
C VAL A 88 16.45 -8.60 -13.43
N GLY A 89 16.43 -9.13 -14.65
CA GLY A 89 15.95 -8.40 -15.83
C GLY A 89 14.50 -7.93 -15.65
N ALA A 90 13.60 -8.84 -15.25
CA ALA A 90 12.19 -8.51 -15.00
C ALA A 90 12.02 -7.44 -13.90
N LEU A 91 12.75 -7.57 -12.78
CA LEU A 91 12.71 -6.62 -11.68
C LEU A 91 13.19 -5.23 -12.11
N VAL A 92 14.37 -5.14 -12.73
CA VAL A 92 14.95 -3.85 -13.17
C VAL A 92 14.07 -3.18 -14.21
N VAL A 93 13.60 -3.92 -15.21
CA VAL A 93 12.70 -3.38 -16.24
C VAL A 93 11.40 -2.90 -15.62
N SER A 94 10.76 -3.71 -14.77
CA SER A 94 9.52 -3.33 -14.08
C SER A 94 9.69 -2.10 -13.19
N LEU A 95 10.84 -1.97 -12.52
CA LEU A 95 11.16 -0.84 -11.65
C LEU A 95 11.29 0.44 -12.47
N ILE A 96 12.07 0.41 -13.55
CA ILE A 96 12.26 1.56 -14.45
C ILE A 96 10.91 1.98 -15.04
N LEU A 97 10.13 1.03 -15.55
CA LEU A 97 8.79 1.30 -16.10
C LEU A 97 7.86 1.91 -15.05
N SER A 98 7.80 1.33 -13.86
CA SER A 98 6.94 1.82 -12.77
C SER A 98 7.33 3.22 -12.30
N MET A 99 8.64 3.48 -12.16
CA MET A 99 9.16 4.81 -11.80
C MET A 99 8.88 5.85 -12.88
N ALA A 100 9.11 5.51 -14.16
CA ALA A 100 8.80 6.40 -15.28
C ALA A 100 7.30 6.71 -15.33
N PHE A 101 6.45 5.69 -15.20
CA PHE A 101 5.00 5.85 -15.18
C PHE A 101 4.53 6.72 -14.01
N ALA A 102 4.99 6.44 -12.80
CA ALA A 102 4.66 7.25 -11.62
C ALA A 102 5.12 8.69 -11.77
N GLY A 103 6.32 8.92 -12.31
CA GLY A 103 6.84 10.26 -12.60
C GLY A 103 5.99 11.03 -13.60
N VAL A 104 5.63 10.42 -14.73
CA VAL A 104 4.76 11.03 -15.74
C VAL A 104 3.36 11.31 -15.17
N LEU A 105 2.82 10.39 -14.39
CA LEU A 105 1.52 10.55 -13.74
C LEU A 105 1.54 11.72 -12.75
N MET A 106 2.56 11.82 -11.91
CA MET A 106 2.73 12.96 -11.00
C MET A 106 2.85 14.28 -11.77
N GLN A 107 3.67 14.34 -12.83
CA GLN A 107 3.79 15.55 -13.65
C GLN A 107 2.46 15.96 -14.29
N ARG A 108 1.68 14.99 -14.80
CA ARG A 108 0.34 15.24 -15.36
C ARG A 108 -0.62 15.77 -14.29
N LEU A 109 -0.62 15.20 -13.09
CA LEU A 109 -1.47 15.64 -11.99
C LEU A 109 -1.09 17.05 -11.52
N VAL A 110 0.20 17.35 -11.34
CA VAL A 110 0.67 18.68 -10.92
C VAL A 110 0.31 19.74 -11.96
N LYS A 111 0.54 19.49 -13.26
CA LYS A 111 0.15 20.41 -14.35
C LYS A 111 -1.36 20.69 -14.36
N ARG A 112 -2.19 19.67 -14.11
CA ARG A 112 -3.65 19.83 -14.01
C ARG A 112 -4.08 20.66 -12.81
N HIS A 113 -3.38 20.55 -11.68
CA HIS A 113 -3.67 21.38 -10.51
C HIS A 113 -3.26 22.85 -10.74
N ALA A 114 -2.09 23.09 -11.34
CA ALA A 114 -1.64 24.44 -11.68
C ALA A 114 -2.61 25.17 -12.61
N ALA A 115 -3.05 24.52 -13.69
CA ALA A 115 -4.03 25.07 -14.64
C ALA A 115 -5.41 25.33 -14.01
N ARG A 116 -5.76 24.64 -12.91
CA ARG A 116 -7.02 24.83 -12.19
C ARG A 116 -6.94 25.97 -11.16
N SER A 117 -5.76 26.26 -10.62
CA SER A 117 -5.52 27.42 -9.75
C SER A 117 -5.43 28.75 -10.49
N GLU A 118 -5.03 28.77 -11.77
CA GLU A 118 -5.03 29.98 -12.61
C GLU A 118 -6.43 30.35 -13.14
N ALA A 119 -7.40 29.44 -13.03
CA ALA A 119 -8.78 29.60 -13.51
C ALA A 119 -9.81 29.92 -12.40
N SER A 120 -9.37 30.10 -11.15
CA SER A 120 -10.18 30.58 -10.00
C SER A 120 -9.65 31.92 -9.53
#